data_AF-A0A1S1LAK1-F1
#
_entry.id   AF-A0A1S1LAK1-F1
#
_cell.length_a   1.000
_cell.length_b   1.000
_cell.length_c   1.000
_cell.angle_alpha   90.00
_cell.angle_beta   90.00
_cell.angle_gamma   90.00
#
_symmetry.space_group_name_H-M   'P 1'
#
loop_
_entity.id
_entity.type
_entity.pdbx_description
1 polymer ?
#
loop_
_entity_poly.entity_id
_entity_poly.type
_entity_poly.pdbx_seq_one_letter_code
_entity_poly.pdbx_strand_id
1 'polypeptide(L)' 'MRWPLRGEKGVTQRCWISDSGGQVYCVNVTATILEGDHIKFAIDVDDKLTSRPVLGELL' A
#
# COMPACT_ATOMS: atom_id res chain seq x y z
N MET A 1 9.22 -0.97 3.33
CA MET A 1 9.44 -1.72 2.06
C MET A 1 9.51 -0.72 0.91
N ARG A 2 10.41 -0.94 -0.06
CA ARG A 2 10.69 -0.02 -1.19
C ARG A 2 10.43 -0.68 -2.56
N TRP A 3 9.52 -1.66 -2.60
CA TRP A 3 9.12 -2.31 -3.85
C TRP A 3 7.97 -1.51 -4.49
N PRO A 4 8.00 -1.29 -5.81
CA PRO A 4 6.90 -0.63 -6.51
C PRO A 4 5.63 -1.46 -6.38
N LEU A 5 4.47 -0.78 -6.43
CA LEU A 5 3.20 -1.47 -6.54
C LEU A 5 3.19 -2.33 -7.82
N ARG A 6 2.79 -3.59 -7.69
CA ARG A 6 2.70 -4.51 -8.83
C ARG A 6 1.52 -4.11 -9.72
N GLY A 7 1.81 -3.85 -10.99
CA GLY A 7 0.80 -3.62 -12.02
C GLY A 7 0.22 -4.91 -12.61
N GLU A 8 -0.03 -5.91 -11.77
CA GLU A 8 -0.59 -7.20 -12.18
C GLU A 8 -2.01 -7.31 -11.63
N LYS A 9 -3.00 -7.48 -12.51
CA LYS A 9 -4.42 -7.48 -12.11
C LYS A 9 -4.70 -8.59 -11.10
N GLY A 10 -5.35 -8.24 -10.01
CA GLY A 10 -5.71 -9.14 -8.91
C GLY A 10 -4.63 -9.30 -7.85
N VAL A 11 -3.43 -8.75 -8.04
CA VAL A 11 -2.37 -8.83 -7.02
C VAL A 11 -2.65 -7.85 -5.89
N THR A 12 -2.61 -8.36 -4.67
CA THR A 12 -2.69 -7.59 -3.43
C THR A 12 -1.31 -7.49 -2.76
N GLN A 13 -0.96 -6.31 -2.27
CA GLN A 13 0.28 -6.06 -1.54
C GLN A 13 0.03 -5.27 -0.27
N ARG A 14 0.80 -5.60 0.78
CA ARG A 14 0.77 -4.88 2.05
C ARG A 14 1.64 -3.62 1.97
N CYS A 15 1.03 -2.47 2.22
CA CYS A 15 1.68 -1.17 2.11
C CYS A 15 1.41 -0.29 3.33
N TRP A 16 1.98 0.92 3.32
CA TRP A 16 1.69 1.98 4.30
C TRP A 16 1.23 3.24 3.57
N ILE A 17 0.25 3.93 4.15
CA ILE A 17 -0.14 5.29 3.77
C ILE A 17 0.03 6.23 4.96
N SER A 18 0.22 7.51 4.70
CA SER A 18 0.19 8.56 5.71
C SER A 18 -0.93 9.54 5.40
N ASP A 19 -1.69 9.95 6.42
CA ASP A 19 -2.63 11.06 6.29
C ASP A 19 -1.91 12.42 6.34
N SER A 20 -2.68 13.52 6.23
CA SER A 20 -2.14 14.88 6.31
C SER A 20 -1.63 15.27 7.71
N GLY A 21 -2.03 14.54 8.76
CA GLY A 21 -1.56 14.69 10.13
C GLY A 21 -0.29 13.89 10.44
N GLY A 22 0.21 13.10 9.49
CA GLY A 22 1.38 12.24 9.66
C GLY A 22 1.10 10.90 10.34
N GLN A 23 -0.18 10.55 10.56
CA GLN A 23 -0.59 9.24 11.06
C GLN A 23 -0.36 8.18 9.98
N VAL A 24 0.20 7.04 10.36
CA VAL A 24 0.51 5.95 9.43
C VAL A 24 -0.47 4.80 9.62
N TYR A 25 -0.95 4.27 8.51
CA TYR A 25 -1.86 3.13 8.45
C TYR A 25 -1.25 2.04 7.59
N CYS A 26 -1.44 0.79 8.02
CA CYS A 26 -1.25 -0.35 7.15
C CYS A 26 -2.44 -0.46 6.18
N VAL A 27 -2.17 -0.81 4.92
CA VAL A 27 -3.22 -0.98 3.91
C VAL A 27 -2.98 -2.21 3.06
N ASN A 28 -4.06 -2.83 2.60
CA ASN A 28 -4.03 -3.79 1.51
C ASN A 28 -4.34 -3.06 0.20
N VAL A 29 -3.36 -3.02 -0.71
CA VAL A 29 -3.51 -2.41 -2.02
C VAL A 29 -3.67 -3.51 -3.06
N THR A 30 -4.78 -3.51 -3.80
CA THR A 30 -5.07 -4.48 -4.86
C THR A 30 -5.16 -3.79 -6.21
N ALA A 31 -4.39 -4.23 -7.20
CA ALA A 31 -4.53 -3.76 -8.57
C ALA A 31 -5.79 -4.37 -9.19
N THR A 32 -6.85 -3.60 -9.41
CA THR A 32 -8.16 -4.12 -9.83
C THR A 32 -8.37 -4.06 -11.34
N ILE A 33 -7.84 -3.03 -11.99
CA ILE A 33 -8.05 -2.77 -13.41
C ILE A 33 -6.72 -2.37 -14.04
N LEU A 34 -6.45 -2.97 -15.21
CA LEU A 34 -5.38 -2.58 -16.13
C LEU A 34 -6.08 -2.21 -17.45
N GLU A 35 -6.15 -0.92 -17.76
CA GLU A 35 -6.81 -0.35 -18.95
C GLU A 35 -5.80 0.50 -19.71
N GLY A 36 -5.22 -0.04 -20.78
CA GLY A 36 -4.15 0.64 -21.51
C GLY A 36 -2.93 0.91 -20.61
N ASP A 37 -2.60 2.19 -20.44
CA ASP A 37 -1.55 2.70 -19.55
C ASP A 37 -2.06 3.08 -18.14
N HIS A 38 -3.34 2.86 -17.85
CA HIS A 38 -3.95 3.17 -16.56
C HIS A 38 -4.08 1.93 -15.68
N ILE A 39 -3.70 2.09 -14.40
CA ILE A 39 -3.90 1.10 -13.35
C ILE A 39 -4.82 1.69 -12.29
N LYS A 40 -5.87 0.96 -11.90
CA LYS A 40 -6.71 1.33 -10.75
C LYS A 40 -6.38 0.43 -9.57
N PHE A 41 -6.28 1.03 -8.39
CA PHE A 41 -6.02 0.32 -7.14
C PHE A 41 -7.23 0.43 -6.21
N ALA A 42 -7.68 -0.69 -5.66
CA ALA A 42 -8.52 -0.70 -4.47
C ALA A 42 -7.61 -0.66 -3.24
N ILE A 43 -7.93 0.21 -2.29
CA ILE A 43 -7.15 0.39 -1.06
C ILE A 43 -8.08 0.11 0.11
N ASP A 44 -7.76 -0.93 0.86
CA ASP A 44 -8.42 -1.29 2.11
C ASP A 44 -7.52 -0.89 3.27
N VAL A 45 -8.05 -0.07 4.18
CA VAL A 45 -7.28 0.57 5.26
C VAL A 45 -7.61 -0.14 6.57
N ASP A 46 -6.57 -0.56 7.29
CA ASP A 46 -6.76 -1.14 8.61
C ASP A 46 -7.41 -0.15 9.59
N ASP A 47 -8.25 -0.67 10.49
CA ASP A 47 -8.95 0.11 11.51
C ASP A 47 -8.03 0.77 12.56
N LYS A 48 -6.74 0.42 12.57
CA LYS A 48 -5.77 0.86 13.58
C LYS A 48 -4.57 1.56 12.95
N LEU A 49 -4.10 2.58 13.65
CA LEU A 49 -2.80 3.18 13.43
C LEU A 49 -1.70 2.12 13.56
N THR A 50 -0.65 2.28 12.77
CA THR A 50 0.56 1.47 12.88
C THR A 50 1.77 2.37 13.09
N SER A 51 2.76 1.88 13.84
CA SER A 51 4.10 2.44 13.73
C SER A 51 4.68 1.97 12.40
N ARG A 52 5.17 2.91 11.58
CA ARG A 52 5.96 2.51 10.41
C ARG A 52 7.20 1.78 10.94
N PRO A 53 7.52 0.54 10.52
CA PRO A 53 8.81 -0.03 10.86
C PRO A 53 9.88 0.92 10.31
N VAL A 54 10.75 1.41 11.19
CA VAL A 54 11.90 2.21 10.78
C VAL A 54 12.70 1.33 9.83
N LEU A 55 13.19 1.90 8.73
CA LEU A 55 13.83 1.22 7.60
C LEU A 55 15.00 0.26 8.00
N GLY A 56 15.44 0.27 9.27
CA GLY A 56 16.49 -0.58 9.81
C GLY A 56 16.06 -1.85 10.57
N GLU A 57 14.77 -2.12 10.78
CA GLU A 57 14.32 -3.31 11.55
C GLU A 57 13.91 -4.51 10.66
N LEU A 58 14.10 -4.41 9.35
CA LEU A 58 13.81 -5.49 8.39
C LEU A 58 15.08 -5.97 7.66
N LEU A 59 16.24 -5.87 8.32
CA LEU A 59 17.49 -6.49 7.91
C LEU A 59 17.76 -7.74 8.75
#